data_AF-A0A7L1T6E7-F1
#
_entry.id   AF-A0A7L1T6E7-F1
#
_cell.length_a   1.000
_cell.length_b   1.000
_cell.length_c   1.000
_cell.angle_alpha   90.00
_cell.angle_beta   90.00
_cell.angle_gamma   90.00
#
_symmetry.space_group_name_H-M   'P 1'
#
loop_
_entity.id
_entity.type
_entity.pdbx_description
1 polymer ?
#
loop_
_entity_poly.entity_id
_entity_poly.type
_entity_poly.pdbx_seq_one_letter_code
_entity_poly.pdbx_strand_id
1 'polypeptide(L)'
;MAAGSGVAAEACVGQVVLPGDVLLLPAHPDEDAERLQLGAGAAPRGRLLCGPGLRRGTAGLLVTKCGLLRHRQAGGSAAGGAYWVDSQQKRYVPVKGDHVIGVVTAKAGDVFKLDVGGSEQASLSYLAFEGATKRNRPNVQVGDLIYGQFLVANKDMEPEMVCIDSNGKSSGMGIIGQDGFLFKVSLGLIRKLLAPKCEIIQELSQLYPFELVLGMNGRIWVKAKTVQQTLIIVNILEACEYMTAEQRKQALAKLSGN
;
A
#
# COMPACT_ATOMS: atom_id res chain seq x y z
N MET A 1 24.22 26.55 6.83
CA MET A 1 22.83 26.10 6.60
C MET A 1 22.37 26.72 5.30
N ALA A 2 22.08 25.92 4.27
CA ALA A 2 21.58 26.45 3.00
C ALA A 2 20.06 26.60 3.10
N ALA A 3 19.56 27.82 2.93
CA ALA A 3 18.14 28.03 2.67
C ALA A 3 17.85 27.50 1.26
N GLY A 4 17.24 26.31 1.17
CA GLY A 4 16.77 25.79 -0.11
C GLY A 4 15.71 26.73 -0.67
N SER A 5 15.88 27.17 -1.91
CA SER A 5 14.89 27.96 -2.64
C SER A 5 13.57 27.18 -2.69
N GLY A 6 12.58 27.62 -1.92
CA GLY A 6 11.31 26.93 -1.81
C GLY A 6 10.56 26.93 -3.14
N VAL A 7 10.15 25.75 -3.62
CA VAL A 7 9.47 25.60 -4.92
C VAL A 7 7.97 25.44 -4.70
N ALA A 8 7.14 26.07 -5.52
CA ALA A 8 5.70 25.98 -5.39
C ALA A 8 5.20 24.53 -5.60
N ALA A 9 4.53 23.98 -4.59
CA ALA A 9 4.09 22.58 -4.57
C ALA A 9 3.18 22.20 -5.75
N GLU A 10 2.40 23.15 -6.27
CA GLU A 10 1.51 22.94 -7.42
C GLU A 10 2.27 22.84 -8.75
N ALA A 11 3.36 23.60 -8.92
CA ALA A 11 4.19 23.56 -10.13
C ALA A 11 5.01 22.26 -10.25
N CYS A 12 5.33 21.63 -9.12
CA CYS A 12 6.04 20.35 -9.06
C CYS A 12 5.11 19.12 -9.23
N VAL A 13 3.79 19.29 -9.32
CA VAL A 13 2.88 18.14 -9.49
C VAL A 13 3.14 17.46 -10.84
N GLY A 14 3.45 16.18 -10.81
CA GLY A 14 3.86 15.42 -12.01
C GLY A 14 5.35 15.56 -12.37
N GLN A 15 6.16 16.24 -11.56
CA GLN A 15 7.62 16.27 -11.68
C GLN A 15 8.30 15.32 -10.69
N VAL A 16 9.55 14.96 -10.98
CA VAL A 16 10.40 14.19 -10.07
C VAL A 16 11.01 15.14 -9.05
N VAL A 17 10.73 14.90 -7.76
CA VAL A 17 11.32 15.62 -6.63
C VAL A 17 12.44 14.82 -6.00
N LEU A 18 13.41 15.50 -5.39
CA LEU A 18 14.58 14.94 -4.74
C LEU A 18 14.54 15.11 -3.21
N PRO A 19 15.17 14.22 -2.43
CA PRO A 19 15.25 14.37 -0.98
C PRO A 19 16.04 15.63 -0.62
N GLY A 20 15.46 16.50 0.21
CA GLY A 20 16.01 17.81 0.56
C GLY A 20 15.24 18.99 -0.03
N ASP A 21 14.45 18.77 -1.10
CA ASP A 21 13.62 19.83 -1.69
C ASP A 21 12.55 20.30 -0.69
N VAL A 22 12.34 21.62 -0.62
CA VAL A 22 11.30 22.24 0.19
C VAL A 22 10.19 22.74 -0.72
N LEU A 23 9.02 22.12 -0.60
CA LEU A 23 7.82 22.49 -1.35
C LEU A 23 6.99 23.48 -0.53
N LEU A 24 6.84 24.69 -1.03
CA LEU A 24 5.99 25.73 -0.47
C LEU A 24 4.55 25.51 -0.92
N LEU A 25 3.62 25.53 0.03
CA LEU A 25 2.20 25.49 -0.27
C LEU A 25 1.70 26.89 -0.62
N PRO A 26 0.68 27.04 -1.49
CA PRO A 26 0.15 28.35 -1.93
C PRO A 26 -0.62 29.13 -0.83
N ALA A 27 -0.31 28.89 0.44
CA ALA A 27 -0.92 29.51 1.62
C ALA A 27 0.11 29.94 2.68
N HIS A 28 1.39 30.10 2.30
CA HIS A 28 2.43 30.67 3.15
C HIS A 28 3.32 31.64 2.34
N PRO A 29 2.88 32.90 2.12
CA PRO A 29 3.86 33.97 2.14
C PRO A 29 4.46 34.02 3.55
N ASP A 30 5.72 34.43 3.68
CA ASP A 30 6.31 34.68 4.99
C ASP A 30 5.50 35.75 5.73
N GLU A 31 4.95 35.42 6.90
CA GLU A 31 4.63 36.43 7.90
C GLU A 31 5.76 36.42 8.92
N ASP A 32 6.47 37.55 8.94
CA ASP A 32 7.66 37.83 9.72
C ASP A 32 7.52 37.53 11.22
N ALA A 33 8.69 37.46 11.87
CA ALA A 33 8.74 37.65 13.30
C ALA A 33 8.04 38.97 13.71
N GLU A 34 7.37 38.95 14.86
CA GLU A 34 6.73 40.11 15.50
C GLU A 34 5.51 40.73 14.79
N ARG A 35 4.32 40.12 14.97
CA ARG A 35 3.13 40.88 15.45
C ARG A 35 1.98 40.01 15.93
N LEU A 36 1.41 40.36 17.09
CA LEU A 36 0.11 39.88 17.53
C LEU A 36 -1.00 40.51 16.69
N GLN A 37 -1.95 39.70 16.21
CA GLN A 37 -3.27 40.19 15.79
C GLN A 37 -4.39 39.37 16.43
N LEU A 38 -5.17 40.04 17.28
CA LEU A 38 -6.49 39.60 17.72
C LEU A 38 -7.49 39.93 16.61
N GLY A 39 -7.87 38.93 15.80
CA GLY A 39 -8.82 39.13 14.69
C GLY A 39 -9.50 37.83 14.27
N ALA A 40 -10.81 37.73 14.49
CA ALA A 40 -11.61 36.60 14.01
C ALA A 40 -11.91 36.78 12.51
N GLY A 41 -11.35 35.93 11.65
CA GLY A 41 -11.53 36.11 10.20
C GLY A 41 -10.72 35.19 9.29
N ALA A 42 -10.60 33.90 9.59
CA ALA A 42 -10.06 32.92 8.64
C ALA A 42 -11.12 31.87 8.31
N ALA A 43 -11.52 31.79 7.03
CA ALA A 43 -12.34 30.70 6.51
C ALA A 43 -11.72 29.34 6.87
N PRO A 44 -12.51 28.25 7.05
CA PRO A 44 -11.99 26.95 7.45
C PRO A 44 -11.00 26.42 6.40
N ARG A 45 -9.71 26.64 6.66
CA ARG A 45 -8.61 26.35 5.74
C ARG A 45 -8.58 24.85 5.46
N GLY A 46 -8.76 24.46 4.19
CA GLY A 46 -8.80 23.05 3.78
C GLY A 46 -7.60 22.27 4.30
N ARG A 47 -7.84 21.30 5.19
CA ARG A 47 -6.77 20.61 5.93
C ARG A 47 -5.94 19.72 5.01
N LEU A 48 -4.80 20.24 4.56
CA LEU A 48 -3.92 19.51 3.66
C LEU A 48 -3.32 18.26 4.34
N LEU A 49 -3.42 17.10 3.69
CA LEU A 49 -2.82 15.87 4.18
C LEU A 49 -1.42 15.67 3.60
N CYS A 50 -0.43 15.55 4.50
CA CYS A 50 0.93 15.16 4.17
C CYS A 50 0.99 13.62 4.01
N GLY A 51 1.05 13.13 2.78
CA GLY A 51 1.14 11.72 2.48
C GLY A 51 2.58 11.17 2.50
N PRO A 52 2.77 9.90 2.09
CA PRO A 52 4.07 9.23 2.10
C PRO A 52 5.16 10.00 1.34
N GLY A 53 6.40 9.92 1.84
CA GLY A 53 7.57 10.57 1.24
C GLY A 53 7.76 12.04 1.60
N LEU A 54 6.72 12.70 2.13
CA LEU A 54 6.79 14.09 2.62
C LEU A 54 6.89 14.12 4.15
N ARG A 55 7.53 15.16 4.68
CA ARG A 55 7.47 15.56 6.09
C ARG A 55 7.12 17.04 6.20
N ARG A 56 6.38 17.41 7.24
CA ARG A 56 6.15 18.82 7.56
C ARG A 56 7.42 19.40 8.19
N GLY A 57 8.04 20.36 7.51
CA GLY A 57 9.07 21.23 8.06
C GLY A 57 8.46 22.48 8.70
N THR A 58 9.31 23.40 9.16
CA THR A 58 8.89 24.68 9.75
C THR A 58 8.28 25.62 8.71
N ALA A 59 8.91 25.76 7.54
CA ALA A 59 8.49 26.67 6.47
C ALA A 59 7.76 26.00 5.27
N GLY A 60 7.56 24.68 5.29
CA GLY A 60 6.96 23.98 4.14
C GLY A 60 6.95 22.46 4.24
N LEU A 61 6.71 21.79 3.11
CA LEU A 61 6.78 20.34 2.98
C LEU A 61 8.18 19.92 2.53
N LEU A 62 8.93 19.27 3.42
CA LEU A 62 10.24 18.69 3.11
C LEU A 62 10.06 17.34 2.40
N VAL A 63 10.66 17.21 1.22
CA VAL A 63 10.74 15.94 0.49
C VAL A 63 11.81 15.06 1.14
N THR A 64 11.44 13.82 1.50
CA THR A 64 12.36 12.87 2.17
C THR A 64 12.67 11.62 1.36
N LYS A 65 11.99 11.44 0.22
CA LYS A 65 12.25 10.36 -0.75
C LYS A 65 12.18 10.95 -2.15
N CYS A 66 13.02 10.45 -3.05
CA CYS A 66 12.87 10.75 -4.47
C CYS A 66 11.63 10.06 -5.05
N GLY A 67 11.03 10.67 -6.07
CA GLY A 67 9.89 10.10 -6.79
C GLY A 67 9.00 11.16 -7.42
N LEU A 68 7.87 10.74 -7.97
CA LEU A 68 6.93 11.65 -8.62
C LEU A 68 6.04 12.32 -7.58
N LEU A 69 6.01 13.65 -7.51
CA LEU A 69 5.05 14.35 -6.65
C LEU A 69 3.65 14.22 -7.25
N ARG A 70 2.72 13.62 -6.51
CA ARG A 70 1.30 13.51 -6.87
C ARG A 70 0.46 14.34 -5.91
N HIS A 71 -0.56 14.98 -6.46
CA HIS A 71 -1.58 15.71 -5.70
C HIS A 71 -2.96 15.13 -6.04
N ARG A 72 -3.80 14.96 -5.02
CA ARG A 72 -5.24 14.72 -5.17
C ARG A 72 -5.99 15.81 -4.42
N GLN A 73 -6.66 16.69 -5.18
CA GLN A 73 -7.73 17.51 -4.64
C GLN A 73 -8.85 16.59 -4.15
N ALA A 74 -9.33 16.78 -2.93
CA ALA A 74 -10.48 16.03 -2.44
C ALA A 74 -11.76 16.70 -2.95
N GLY A 75 -12.73 15.90 -3.38
CA GLY A 75 -13.98 16.39 -3.97
C GLY A 75 -14.93 16.99 -2.93
N GLY A 76 -14.68 18.22 -2.51
CA GLY A 76 -15.56 18.99 -1.63
C GLY A 76 -14.86 20.23 -1.07
N SER A 77 -15.58 21.35 -0.98
CA SER A 77 -15.02 22.67 -0.58
C SER A 77 -14.41 22.73 0.83
N ALA A 78 -14.67 21.73 1.68
CA ALA A 78 -14.10 21.60 3.02
C ALA A 78 -13.06 20.46 3.16
N ALA A 79 -12.87 19.63 2.12
CA ALA A 79 -11.93 18.52 2.14
C ALA A 79 -10.57 18.97 1.58
N GLY A 80 -9.55 19.05 2.43
CA GLY A 80 -8.21 19.45 1.99
C GLY A 80 -7.57 18.45 1.03
N GLY A 81 -6.75 18.95 0.11
CA GLY A 81 -5.97 18.11 -0.81
C GLY A 81 -4.94 17.24 -0.09
N ALA A 82 -4.51 16.16 -0.75
CA ALA A 82 -3.44 15.29 -0.28
C ALA A 82 -2.28 15.30 -1.27
N TYR A 83 -1.07 15.58 -0.78
CA TYR A 83 0.18 15.45 -1.55
C TYR A 83 0.94 14.22 -1.08
N TRP A 84 1.54 13.47 -2.00
CA TRP A 84 2.45 12.37 -1.67
C TRP A 84 3.51 12.20 -2.76
N VAL A 85 4.66 11.63 -2.39
CA VAL A 85 5.68 11.23 -3.35
C VAL A 85 5.47 9.76 -3.70
N ASP A 86 5.28 9.49 -4.98
CA ASP A 86 5.23 8.15 -5.52
C ASP A 86 6.65 7.62 -5.76
N SER A 87 7.25 7.09 -4.68
CA SER A 87 8.55 6.41 -4.72
C SER A 87 8.39 4.93 -5.05
N GLN A 88 9.26 4.42 -5.91
CA GLN A 88 9.39 2.98 -6.16
C GLN A 88 10.45 2.40 -5.22
N GLN A 89 10.05 1.51 -4.31
CA GLN A 89 10.92 0.89 -3.30
C GLN A 89 10.66 -0.62 -3.21
N LYS A 90 11.71 -1.42 -2.95
CA LYS A 90 11.62 -2.90 -2.84
C LYS A 90 11.22 -3.42 -1.45
N ARG A 91 11.36 -2.58 -0.41
CA ARG A 91 10.99 -2.87 0.99
C ARG A 91 9.60 -2.30 1.24
N TYR A 92 8.70 -3.10 1.79
CA TYR A 92 7.40 -2.61 2.20
C TYR A 92 7.52 -1.82 3.52
N VAL A 93 6.63 -0.85 3.71
CA VAL A 93 6.51 -0.08 4.96
C VAL A 93 5.07 -0.26 5.43
N PRO A 94 4.82 -0.88 6.60
CA PRO A 94 3.47 -1.04 7.13
C PRO A 94 2.72 0.28 7.20
N VAL A 95 1.48 0.28 6.70
CA VAL A 95 0.53 1.39 6.82
C VAL A 95 -0.76 0.85 7.43
N LYS A 96 -1.38 1.61 8.34
CA LYS A 96 -2.64 1.22 8.96
C LYS A 96 -3.73 1.13 7.91
N GLY A 97 -4.45 0.01 7.89
CA GLY A 97 -5.51 -0.27 6.93
C GLY A 97 -5.05 -0.98 5.65
N ASP A 98 -3.74 -1.17 5.41
CA ASP A 98 -3.26 -1.95 4.27
C ASP A 98 -3.55 -3.44 4.46
N HIS A 99 -4.05 -4.09 3.40
CA HIS A 99 -4.18 -5.54 3.32
C HIS A 99 -2.88 -6.17 2.80
N VAL A 100 -2.38 -7.21 3.47
CA VAL A 100 -1.07 -7.81 3.20
C VAL A 100 -1.08 -9.33 3.35
N ILE A 101 -0.10 -9.99 2.70
CA ILE A 101 0.17 -11.42 2.87
C ILE A 101 1.39 -11.62 3.77
N GLY A 102 1.16 -12.13 4.99
CA GLY A 102 2.19 -12.54 5.94
C GLY A 102 2.52 -14.03 5.84
N VAL A 103 3.73 -14.42 6.21
CA VAL A 103 4.16 -15.82 6.39
C VAL A 103 4.39 -16.08 7.88
N VAL A 104 3.78 -17.11 8.46
CA VAL A 104 3.98 -17.44 9.88
C VAL A 104 5.42 -17.87 10.12
N THR A 105 6.16 -17.10 10.91
CA THR A 105 7.56 -17.37 11.23
C THR A 105 7.71 -18.07 12.58
N ALA A 106 6.92 -17.69 13.58
CA ALA A 106 6.95 -18.29 14.91
C ALA A 106 5.60 -18.16 15.64
N LYS A 107 5.38 -19.03 16.62
CA LYS A 107 4.22 -19.01 17.52
C LYS A 107 4.69 -18.75 18.94
N ALA A 108 4.33 -17.60 19.49
CA ALA A 108 4.76 -17.14 20.81
C ALA A 108 3.54 -17.05 21.75
N GLY A 109 3.15 -18.21 22.31
CA GLY A 109 1.99 -18.31 23.21
C GLY A 109 0.68 -17.94 22.51
N ASP A 110 0.12 -16.78 22.89
CA ASP A 110 -1.14 -16.23 22.38
C ASP A 110 -0.95 -15.29 21.16
N VAL A 111 0.28 -15.09 20.67
CA VAL A 111 0.62 -14.24 19.51
C VAL A 111 1.40 -15.02 18.46
N PHE A 112 1.08 -14.83 17.20
CA PHE A 112 1.84 -15.33 16.04
C PHE A 112 2.75 -14.22 15.50
N LYS A 113 4.04 -14.52 15.26
CA LYS A 113 4.96 -13.61 14.58
C LYS A 113 4.99 -13.93 13.09
N LEU A 114 4.67 -12.94 12.28
CA LEU A 114 4.48 -13.05 10.84
C LEU A 114 5.52 -12.20 10.10
N ASP A 115 6.19 -12.77 9.11
CA ASP A 115 7.01 -11.97 8.19
C ASP A 115 6.13 -11.37 7.10
N VAL A 116 6.17 -10.05 6.95
CA VAL A 116 5.46 -9.27 5.92
C VAL A 116 6.44 -8.68 4.89
N GLY A 117 7.76 -8.84 5.05
CA GLY A 117 8.77 -8.20 4.21
C GLY A 117 8.98 -6.71 4.51
N GLY A 118 8.71 -6.31 5.75
CA GLY A 118 8.78 -4.94 6.26
C GLY A 118 10.14 -4.55 6.86
N SER A 119 10.10 -3.82 7.97
CA SER A 119 11.29 -3.60 8.82
C SER A 119 11.38 -4.62 9.95
N GLU A 120 10.23 -4.91 10.54
CA GLU A 120 10.03 -5.79 11.68
C GLU A 120 9.00 -6.86 11.28
N GLN A 121 8.94 -7.94 12.07
CA GLN A 121 7.86 -8.92 11.95
C GLN A 121 6.57 -8.31 12.51
N ALA A 122 5.45 -8.64 11.89
CA ALA A 122 4.14 -8.26 12.38
C ALA A 122 3.66 -9.24 13.46
N SER A 123 2.97 -8.71 14.46
CA SER A 123 2.32 -9.53 15.50
C SER A 123 0.84 -9.71 15.16
N LEU A 124 0.36 -10.96 15.18
CA LEU A 124 -1.05 -11.32 15.00
C LEU A 124 -1.55 -11.99 16.28
N SER A 125 -2.53 -11.36 16.94
CA SER A 125 -3.20 -11.95 18.10
C SER A 125 -3.99 -13.18 17.71
N TYR A 126 -3.95 -14.21 18.54
CA TYR A 126 -4.79 -15.39 18.41
C TYR A 126 -6.31 -15.09 18.38
N LEU A 127 -6.75 -14.01 19.04
CA LEU A 127 -8.16 -13.58 19.05
C LEU A 127 -8.58 -12.82 17.78
N ALA A 128 -7.63 -12.50 16.89
CA ALA A 128 -7.87 -11.69 15.70
C ALA A 128 -8.32 -12.52 14.47
N PHE A 129 -8.86 -13.73 14.71
CA PHE A 129 -9.52 -14.58 13.71
C PHE A 129 -11.02 -14.68 14.02
N GLU A 130 -11.84 -14.86 12.99
CA GLU A 130 -13.28 -15.03 13.15
C GLU A 130 -13.60 -16.27 14.00
N GLY A 131 -14.49 -16.11 14.99
CA GLY A 131 -14.88 -17.20 15.90
C GLY A 131 -13.78 -17.69 16.85
N ALA A 132 -12.63 -17.02 16.94
CA ALA A 132 -11.57 -17.39 17.87
C ALA A 132 -11.96 -17.10 19.32
N THR A 133 -11.86 -18.13 20.16
CA THR A 133 -12.01 -18.01 21.62
C THR A 133 -10.91 -18.81 22.30
N LYS A 134 -10.65 -18.60 23.59
CA LYS A 134 -9.66 -19.41 24.34
C LYS A 134 -9.92 -20.93 24.28
N ARG A 135 -11.17 -21.33 23.99
CA ARG A 135 -11.60 -22.71 23.75
C ARG A 135 -11.44 -23.15 22.29
N ASN A 136 -11.89 -22.32 21.33
CA ASN A 136 -11.91 -22.70 19.91
C ASN A 136 -10.58 -22.40 19.19
N ARG A 137 -9.85 -23.48 18.90
CA ARG A 137 -8.57 -23.69 18.19
C ARG A 137 -8.47 -23.33 16.68
N PRO A 138 -8.29 -22.07 16.20
CA PRO A 138 -7.76 -21.85 14.85
C PRO A 138 -6.38 -22.51 14.70
N ASN A 139 -6.25 -23.35 13.68
CA ASN A 139 -5.10 -24.21 13.45
C ASN A 139 -4.07 -23.53 12.54
N VAL A 140 -3.33 -22.58 13.10
CA VAL A 140 -2.22 -21.89 12.42
C VAL A 140 -0.89 -22.57 12.78
N GLN A 141 -0.14 -22.96 11.75
CA GLN A 141 1.18 -23.58 11.80
C GLN A 141 2.27 -22.64 11.29
N VAL A 142 3.53 -22.96 11.60
CA VAL A 142 4.70 -22.21 11.09
C VAL A 142 4.89 -22.54 9.61
N GLY A 143 5.06 -21.51 8.77
CA GLY A 143 5.09 -21.61 7.31
C GLY A 143 3.76 -21.27 6.63
N ASP A 144 2.64 -21.21 7.36
CA ASP A 144 1.34 -20.88 6.78
C ASP A 144 1.30 -19.44 6.23
N LEU A 145 0.50 -19.23 5.18
CA LEU A 145 0.23 -17.93 4.59
C LEU A 145 -1.03 -17.32 5.19
N ILE A 146 -0.96 -16.06 5.60
CA ILE A 146 -2.07 -15.33 6.21
C ILE A 146 -2.34 -14.04 5.44
N TYR A 147 -3.59 -13.84 5.05
CA TYR A 147 -4.09 -12.58 4.50
C TYR A 147 -4.84 -11.81 5.59
N GLY A 148 -4.43 -10.57 5.85
CA GLY A 148 -5.02 -9.74 6.89
C GLY A 148 -4.71 -8.26 6.71
N GLN A 149 -5.27 -7.43 7.58
CA GLN A 149 -5.12 -5.97 7.57
C GLN A 149 -4.27 -5.49 8.75
N PHE A 150 -3.47 -4.44 8.57
CA PHE A 150 -2.80 -3.78 9.69
C PHE A 150 -3.77 -2.92 10.52
N LEU A 151 -3.93 -3.27 11.80
CA LEU A 151 -4.68 -2.46 12.78
C LEU A 151 -3.81 -1.33 13.35
N VAL A 152 -2.56 -1.65 13.67
CA VAL A 152 -1.56 -0.72 14.20
C VAL A 152 -0.30 -0.80 13.34
N ALA A 153 0.16 0.36 12.86
CA ALA A 153 1.36 0.49 12.04
C ALA A 153 2.03 1.84 12.35
N ASN A 154 2.54 1.95 13.56
CA ASN A 154 3.37 3.09 13.99
C ASN A 154 4.84 2.81 13.64
N LYS A 155 5.69 3.84 13.74
CA LYS A 155 7.13 3.71 13.43
C LYS A 155 7.97 3.25 14.62
N ASP A 156 7.43 3.43 15.81
CA ASP A 156 8.10 3.28 17.11
C ASP A 156 7.54 2.08 17.91
N MET A 157 6.76 1.22 17.25
CA MET A 157 6.05 0.07 17.83
C MET A 157 5.91 -1.03 16.77
N GLU A 158 6.10 -2.30 17.16
CA GLU A 158 5.89 -3.46 16.29
C GLU A 158 4.49 -3.40 15.63
N PRO A 159 4.36 -3.65 14.32
CA PRO A 159 3.08 -3.51 13.63
C PRO A 159 2.16 -4.70 13.93
N GLU A 160 0.91 -4.42 14.28
CA GLU A 160 -0.10 -5.43 14.60
C GLU A 160 -1.09 -5.62 13.45
N MET A 161 -1.30 -6.87 13.06
CA MET A 161 -2.25 -7.26 12.01
C MET A 161 -3.39 -8.11 12.54
N VAL A 162 -4.51 -8.08 11.83
CA VAL A 162 -5.80 -8.62 12.24
C VAL A 162 -6.50 -9.24 11.02
N CYS A 163 -7.19 -10.37 11.22
CA CYS A 163 -7.91 -11.11 10.18
C CYS A 163 -9.44 -11.03 10.32
N ILE A 164 -9.93 -10.05 11.08
CA ILE A 164 -11.35 -9.71 11.25
C ILE A 164 -11.59 -8.24 10.93
N ASP A 165 -12.78 -7.94 10.42
CA ASP A 165 -13.27 -6.58 10.26
C ASP A 165 -13.73 -6.00 11.61
N SER A 166 -14.03 -4.69 11.64
CA SER A 166 -14.58 -3.99 12.80
C SER A 166 -15.90 -4.61 13.30
N ASN A 167 -16.62 -5.31 12.41
CA ASN A 167 -17.85 -6.04 12.69
C ASN A 167 -17.62 -7.48 13.19
N GLY A 168 -16.37 -7.90 13.42
CA GLY A 168 -16.02 -9.23 13.92
C GLY A 168 -16.11 -10.38 12.90
N LYS A 169 -16.38 -10.06 11.62
CA LYS A 169 -16.46 -11.04 10.52
C LYS A 169 -15.13 -11.20 9.79
N SER A 170 -14.88 -12.36 9.18
CA SER A 170 -13.81 -12.48 8.19
C SER A 170 -14.25 -11.90 6.84
N SER A 171 -13.84 -10.66 6.54
CA SER A 171 -14.08 -10.02 5.23
C SER A 171 -13.13 -10.59 4.16
N GLY A 172 -13.14 -11.92 3.97
CA GLY A 172 -12.19 -12.66 3.12
C GLY A 172 -10.76 -12.76 3.68
N MET A 173 -10.57 -12.47 4.97
CA MET A 173 -9.27 -12.50 5.66
C MET A 173 -9.10 -13.80 6.47
N GLY A 174 -7.86 -14.26 6.62
CA GLY A 174 -7.55 -15.50 7.32
C GLY A 174 -6.37 -16.25 6.71
N ILE A 175 -6.32 -17.57 6.94
CA ILE A 175 -5.31 -18.46 6.36
C ILE A 175 -5.60 -18.63 4.86
N ILE A 176 -4.60 -18.41 4.02
CA ILE A 176 -4.71 -18.63 2.57
C ILE A 176 -4.69 -20.13 2.28
N GLY A 177 -5.51 -20.58 1.32
CA GLY A 177 -5.66 -22.00 0.99
C GLY A 177 -4.36 -22.69 0.56
N GLN A 178 -4.31 -24.00 0.79
CA GLN A 178 -3.24 -24.87 0.32
C GLN A 178 -3.22 -24.95 -1.22
N ASP A 179 -2.08 -25.33 -1.81
CA ASP A 179 -1.84 -25.43 -3.26
C ASP A 179 -2.04 -24.14 -4.07
N GLY A 180 -1.26 -23.10 -3.75
CA GLY A 180 -1.13 -21.90 -4.58
C GLY A 180 0.30 -21.36 -4.60
N PHE A 181 0.61 -20.52 -5.58
CA PHE A 181 1.94 -19.97 -5.81
C PHE A 181 2.06 -18.55 -5.26
N LEU A 182 3.01 -18.34 -4.34
CA LEU A 182 3.32 -17.01 -3.79
C LEU A 182 4.59 -16.46 -4.45
N PHE A 183 4.49 -15.26 -5.03
CA PHE A 183 5.63 -14.57 -5.63
C PHE A 183 5.68 -13.09 -5.25
N LYS A 184 6.81 -12.44 -5.56
CA LYS A 184 7.07 -11.04 -5.18
C LYS A 184 7.22 -10.14 -6.41
N VAL A 185 6.38 -9.10 -6.48
CA VAL A 185 6.43 -8.05 -7.49
C VAL A 185 6.77 -6.68 -6.88
N SER A 186 6.89 -5.64 -7.71
CA SER A 186 7.07 -4.27 -7.22
C SER A 186 5.80 -3.72 -6.56
N LEU A 187 6.00 -2.85 -5.56
CA LEU A 187 4.90 -2.13 -4.89
C LEU A 187 4.16 -1.20 -5.86
N GLY A 188 4.81 -0.74 -6.93
CA GLY A 188 4.18 0.04 -7.99
C GLY A 188 3.22 -0.79 -8.83
N LEU A 189 3.57 -2.03 -9.16
CA LEU A 189 2.68 -2.92 -9.90
C LEU A 189 1.42 -3.27 -9.09
N ILE A 190 1.53 -3.59 -7.80
CA ILE A 190 0.34 -3.86 -6.97
C ILE A 190 -0.57 -2.63 -6.83
N ARG A 191 0.01 -1.44 -6.62
CA ARG A 191 -0.77 -0.19 -6.57
C ARG A 191 -1.45 0.13 -7.91
N LYS A 192 -0.90 -0.33 -9.04
CA LYS A 192 -1.61 -0.34 -10.33
C LYS A 192 -2.72 -1.40 -10.31
N LEU A 193 -2.40 -2.68 -10.08
CA LEU A 193 -3.34 -3.83 -10.13
C LEU A 193 -4.58 -3.63 -9.24
N LEU A 194 -4.43 -3.04 -8.05
CA LEU A 194 -5.52 -2.77 -7.11
C LEU A 194 -6.41 -1.57 -7.54
N ALA A 195 -6.06 -0.84 -8.60
CA ALA A 195 -6.87 0.25 -9.10
C ALA A 195 -8.19 -0.28 -9.70
N PRO A 196 -9.34 0.37 -9.46
CA PRO A 196 -10.67 -0.16 -9.79
C PRO A 196 -11.00 -0.24 -11.30
N LYS A 197 -10.03 0.05 -12.18
CA LYS A 197 -10.15 -0.02 -13.65
C LYS A 197 -8.95 -0.73 -14.28
N CYS A 198 -8.42 -1.76 -13.63
CA CYS A 198 -7.28 -2.51 -14.15
C CYS A 198 -7.71 -3.56 -15.19
N GLU A 199 -7.49 -3.23 -16.46
CA GLU A 199 -7.66 -4.12 -17.62
C GLU A 199 -6.96 -5.48 -17.40
N ILE A 200 -5.78 -5.50 -16.76
CA ILE A 200 -4.96 -6.69 -16.52
C ILE A 200 -5.75 -7.82 -15.85
N ILE A 201 -6.46 -7.52 -14.76
CA ILE A 201 -7.18 -8.53 -13.99
C ILE A 201 -8.42 -9.00 -14.76
N GLN A 202 -9.07 -8.08 -15.48
CA GLN A 202 -10.22 -8.39 -16.33
C GLN A 202 -9.82 -9.31 -17.49
N GLU A 203 -8.77 -8.96 -18.23
CA GLU A 203 -8.21 -9.76 -19.33
C GLU A 203 -7.78 -11.16 -18.86
N LEU A 204 -7.07 -11.25 -17.73
CA LEU A 204 -6.69 -12.55 -17.14
C LEU A 204 -7.92 -13.39 -16.76
N SER A 205 -8.92 -12.78 -16.10
CA SER A 205 -10.12 -13.49 -15.62
C SER A 205 -11.00 -14.06 -16.73
N GLN A 206 -10.87 -13.54 -17.96
CA GLN A 206 -11.56 -14.07 -19.13
C GLN A 206 -10.89 -15.32 -19.70
N LEU A 207 -9.59 -15.52 -19.46
CA LEU A 207 -8.82 -16.64 -20.00
C LEU A 207 -8.99 -17.91 -19.16
N TYR A 208 -8.79 -17.79 -17.84
CA TYR A 208 -8.83 -18.94 -16.92
C TYR A 208 -9.52 -18.57 -15.60
N PRO A 209 -10.27 -19.50 -14.99
CA PRO A 209 -10.70 -19.34 -13.61
C PRO A 209 -9.50 -19.53 -12.66
N PHE A 210 -9.21 -18.51 -11.86
CA PHE A 210 -8.19 -18.54 -10.81
C PHE A 210 -8.65 -17.75 -9.58
N GLU A 211 -8.07 -18.10 -8.43
CA GLU A 211 -8.11 -17.31 -7.21
C GLU A 211 -6.84 -16.45 -7.15
N LEU A 212 -6.99 -15.18 -6.76
CA LEU A 212 -5.91 -14.19 -6.68
C LEU A 212 -6.04 -13.40 -5.38
N VAL A 213 -4.98 -13.39 -4.58
CA VAL A 213 -4.86 -12.55 -3.39
C VAL A 213 -3.71 -11.57 -3.59
N LEU A 214 -4.01 -10.27 -3.46
CA LEU A 214 -3.06 -9.18 -3.64
C LEU A 214 -2.70 -8.55 -2.29
N GLY A 215 -1.45 -8.68 -1.86
CA GLY A 215 -0.93 -7.99 -0.68
C GLY A 215 -0.19 -6.71 -1.06
N MET A 216 -0.51 -5.59 -0.39
CA MET A 216 0.16 -4.29 -0.55
C MET A 216 1.67 -4.34 -0.28
N ASN A 217 2.16 -5.42 0.34
CA ASN A 217 3.55 -5.66 0.69
C ASN A 217 4.45 -6.19 -0.44
N GLY A 218 3.98 -6.23 -1.68
CA GLY A 218 4.75 -6.78 -2.80
C GLY A 218 4.44 -8.23 -3.10
N ARG A 219 3.55 -8.88 -2.33
CA ARG A 219 3.29 -10.32 -2.42
C ARG A 219 1.96 -10.60 -3.10
N ILE A 220 1.97 -11.51 -4.05
CA ILE A 220 0.79 -11.99 -4.76
C ILE A 220 0.72 -13.51 -4.60
N TRP A 221 -0.44 -14.02 -4.23
CA TRP A 221 -0.75 -15.45 -4.24
C TRP A 221 -1.75 -15.76 -5.35
N VAL A 222 -1.47 -16.79 -6.15
CA VAL A 222 -2.31 -17.23 -7.28
C VAL A 222 -2.57 -18.72 -7.17
N LYS A 223 -3.82 -19.13 -7.43
CA LYS A 223 -4.20 -20.53 -7.57
C LYS A 223 -5.13 -20.71 -8.77
N ALA A 224 -4.69 -21.48 -9.77
CA ALA A 224 -5.53 -21.94 -10.88
C ALA A 224 -5.74 -23.45 -10.81
N LYS A 225 -6.64 -23.99 -11.65
CA LYS A 225 -6.96 -25.42 -11.69
C LYS A 225 -5.76 -26.32 -12.06
N THR A 226 -4.78 -25.79 -12.81
CA THR A 226 -3.56 -26.51 -13.16
C THR A 226 -2.31 -25.66 -12.90
N VAL A 227 -1.21 -26.33 -12.54
CA VAL A 227 0.09 -25.68 -12.29
C VAL A 227 0.59 -24.91 -13.52
N GLN A 228 0.37 -25.45 -14.74
CA GLN A 228 0.68 -24.79 -16.01
C GLN A 228 -0.01 -23.42 -16.12
N GLN A 229 -1.32 -23.36 -15.87
CA GLN A 229 -2.08 -22.09 -15.87
C GLN A 229 -1.59 -21.13 -14.79
N THR A 230 -1.30 -21.62 -13.58
CA THR A 230 -0.75 -20.79 -12.49
C THR A 230 0.58 -20.15 -12.90
N LEU A 231 1.51 -20.93 -13.48
CA LEU A 231 2.81 -20.43 -13.94
C LEU A 231 2.67 -19.42 -15.09
N ILE A 232 1.74 -19.64 -16.03
CA ILE A 232 1.45 -18.68 -17.10
C ILE A 232 0.96 -17.33 -16.52
N ILE A 233 0.02 -17.36 -15.57
CA ILE A 233 -0.51 -16.16 -14.91
C ILE A 233 0.60 -15.42 -14.15
N VAL A 234 1.45 -16.13 -13.41
CA VAL A 234 2.60 -15.56 -12.69
C VAL A 234 3.56 -14.84 -13.66
N ASN A 235 3.97 -15.51 -14.74
CA ASN A 235 4.88 -14.94 -15.74
C ASN A 235 4.28 -13.69 -16.42
N ILE A 236 2.98 -13.70 -16.72
CA ILE A 236 2.28 -12.50 -17.24
C ILE A 236 2.32 -11.38 -16.21
N LEU A 237 2.00 -11.65 -14.94
CA LEU A 237 1.95 -10.64 -13.89
C LEU A 237 3.34 -10.02 -13.64
N GLU A 238 4.42 -10.80 -13.64
CA GLU A 238 5.79 -10.26 -13.55
C GLU A 238 6.16 -9.41 -14.78
N ALA A 239 5.82 -9.86 -15.99
CA ALA A 239 6.08 -9.12 -17.22
C ALA A 239 5.23 -7.84 -17.37
N CYS A 240 4.06 -7.77 -16.72
CA CYS A 240 3.12 -6.65 -16.78
C CYS A 240 3.68 -5.33 -16.23
N GLU A 241 4.80 -5.32 -15.50
CA GLU A 241 5.46 -4.10 -15.06
C GLU A 241 6.12 -3.33 -16.22
N TYR A 242 6.64 -4.05 -17.23
CA TYR A 242 7.44 -3.48 -18.33
C TYR A 242 6.71 -3.48 -19.69
N MET A 243 5.65 -4.27 -19.85
CA MET A 243 4.88 -4.34 -21.10
C MET A 243 3.91 -3.17 -21.26
N THR A 244 3.83 -2.64 -22.49
CA THR A 244 2.75 -1.73 -22.90
C THR A 244 1.41 -2.48 -23.06
N ALA A 245 0.30 -1.75 -23.09
CA ALA A 245 -1.04 -2.35 -23.22
C ALA A 245 -1.21 -3.18 -24.51
N GLU A 246 -0.60 -2.73 -25.62
CA GLU A 246 -0.60 -3.43 -26.90
C GLU A 246 0.20 -4.74 -26.85
N GLN A 247 1.40 -4.69 -26.27
CA GLN A 247 2.24 -5.89 -26.06
C GLN A 247 1.56 -6.90 -25.14
N ARG A 248 0.84 -6.44 -24.11
CA ARG A 248 0.04 -7.31 -23.23
C ARG A 248 -1.03 -8.06 -24.03
N LYS A 249 -1.84 -7.36 -24.83
CA LYS A 249 -2.88 -7.98 -25.66
C LYS A 249 -2.29 -8.99 -26.65
N GLN A 250 -1.14 -8.70 -27.25
CA GLN A 250 -0.43 -9.64 -28.12
C GLN A 250 0.13 -10.86 -27.36
N ALA A 251 0.64 -10.68 -26.14
CA ALA A 251 1.13 -11.78 -25.31
C ALA A 251 -0.02 -12.71 -24.86
N LEU A 252 -1.15 -12.13 -24.43
CA LEU A 252 -2.36 -12.87 -24.07
C LEU A 252 -2.94 -13.63 -25.26
N ALA A 253 -3.03 -12.99 -26.44
CA ALA A 253 -3.52 -13.64 -27.67
C ALA A 253 -2.67 -14.83 -28.12
N LYS A 254 -1.35 -14.80 -27.88
CA LYS A 254 -0.45 -15.94 -28.13
C LYS A 254 -0.66 -17.09 -27.13
N LEU A 255 -1.13 -16.79 -25.93
CA LEU A 255 -1.38 -17.79 -24.87
C LEU A 255 -2.78 -18.41 -24.97
N SER A 256 -3.75 -17.71 -25.57
CA SER A 256 -5.07 -18.26 -25.92
C SER A 256 -5.09 -19.03 -27.26
N GLY A 257 -3.98 -19.02 -28.00
CA GLY A 257 -3.87 -19.59 -29.36
C GLY A 257 -3.25 -20.99 -29.43
N ASN A 258 -2.97 -21.62 -28.29
CA ASN A 258 -2.46 -23.00 -28.14
C ASN A 258 -3.43 -23.82 -27.28
#